data_AF-A0A1S4L4J0-F1
#
_entry.id   AF-A0A1S4L4J0-F1
#
_cell.length_a   1.000
_cell.length_b   1.000
_cell.length_c   1.000
_cell.angle_alpha   90.00
_cell.angle_beta   90.00
_cell.angle_gamma   90.00
#
_symmetry.space_group_name_H-M   'P 1'
#
loop_
_entity.id
_entity.type
_entity.pdbx_description
1 polymer ?
#
loop_
_entity_poly.entity_id
_entity_poly.type
_entity_poly.pdbx_seq_one_letter_code
_entity_poly.pdbx_strand_id
1 'polypeptide(L)'
;RFTTGQNLFLSSSSSPNAISTNWKSAIQSWLDEGILFDFSEIDKFNGGGEAGHLTQMIWAASKYVGCGRAKFKIRGDPTYRIIYTCNYGPV
;
A
#
# COMPACT_ATOMS: atom_id res chain seq x y z
N ARG A 1 -1.58 -23.10 0.29
CA ARG A 1 -2.11 -21.99 -0.52
C ARG A 1 -3.21 -21.32 0.30
N PHE A 2 -3.29 -19.99 0.30
CA PHE A 2 -4.19 -19.19 1.15
C PHE A 2 -4.73 -17.99 0.37
N THR A 3 -5.78 -17.33 0.90
CA THR A 3 -6.24 -16.00 0.48
C THR A 3 -5.15 -14.96 0.73
N THR A 4 -5.13 -13.92 -0.10
CA THR A 4 -4.13 -12.84 0.00
C THR A 4 -4.80 -11.48 0.07
N GLY A 5 -4.35 -10.64 1.00
CA GLY A 5 -4.65 -9.21 0.99
C GLY A 5 -3.65 -8.43 0.14
N GLN A 6 -3.92 -7.14 -0.08
CA GLN A 6 -3.12 -6.31 -0.97
C GLN A 6 -3.10 -4.83 -0.53
N ASN A 7 -1.91 -4.24 -0.49
CA ASN A 7 -1.72 -2.80 -0.40
C ASN A 7 -1.17 -2.24 -1.71
N LEU A 8 -1.67 -1.06 -2.09
CA LEU A 8 -1.23 -0.32 -3.27
C LEU A 8 -0.75 1.08 -2.87
N PHE A 9 0.31 1.55 -3.51
CA PHE A 9 0.74 2.94 -3.42
C PHE A 9 1.08 3.46 -4.82
N LEU A 10 0.47 4.57 -5.22
CA LEU A 10 0.71 5.21 -6.50
C LEU A 10 1.29 6.59 -6.28
N SER A 11 2.42 6.87 -6.93
CA SER A 11 3.00 8.21 -6.98
C SER A 11 3.18 8.64 -8.44
N SER A 12 2.99 9.93 -8.69
CA SER A 12 3.09 10.53 -10.02
C SER A 12 3.90 11.83 -10.00
N SER A 13 4.65 12.10 -11.07
CA SER A 13 5.32 13.39 -11.26
C SER A 13 5.40 13.77 -12.73
N SER A 14 5.32 15.07 -13.03
CA SER A 14 5.61 15.62 -14.35
C SER A 14 7.12 15.63 -14.68
N SER A 15 7.99 15.51 -13.66
CA SER A 15 9.43 15.40 -13.85
C SER A 15 9.86 13.93 -13.86
N PRO A 16 10.53 13.45 -14.93
CA PRO A 16 10.99 12.05 -14.99
C PRO A 16 11.98 11.70 -13.88
N ASN A 17 12.79 12.66 -13.44
CA ASN A 17 13.78 12.47 -12.37
C ASN A 17 13.15 12.41 -10.98
N ALA A 18 11.95 12.96 -10.80
CA ALA A 18 11.23 12.91 -9.54
C ALA A 18 10.55 11.55 -9.30
N ILE A 19 10.30 10.77 -10.36
CA ILE A 19 9.79 9.39 -10.24
C ILE A 19 10.96 8.42 -10.02
N SER A 20 11.41 8.36 -8.79
CA SER A 20 12.40 7.40 -8.31
C SER A 20 11.76 6.27 -7.48
N THR A 21 12.49 5.18 -7.29
CA THR A 21 12.03 4.10 -6.41
C THR A 21 12.23 4.53 -4.96
N ASN A 22 11.15 4.59 -4.19
CA ASN A 22 11.14 4.97 -2.78
C ASN A 22 10.11 4.13 -2.02
N TRP A 23 10.49 2.89 -1.68
CA TRP A 23 9.67 1.99 -0.86
C TRP A 23 9.36 2.57 0.53
N LYS A 24 10.29 3.34 1.10
CA LYS A 24 10.10 3.96 2.42
C LYS A 24 8.88 4.88 2.40
N SER A 25 8.71 5.69 1.36
CA SER A 25 7.54 6.57 1.23
C SER A 25 6.23 5.80 1.13
N ALA A 26 6.21 4.69 0.37
CA ALA A 26 5.01 3.86 0.23
C ALA A 26 4.62 3.19 1.57
N ILE A 27 5.60 2.59 2.25
CA ILE A 27 5.38 1.93 3.54
C ILE A 27 5.00 2.95 4.61
N GLN A 28 5.66 4.12 4.61
CA GLN A 28 5.35 5.18 5.57
C GLN A 28 3.92 5.69 5.39
N SER A 29 3.44 5.89 4.15
CA SER A 29 2.07 6.38 3.97
C SER A 29 1.03 5.38 4.49
N TRP A 30 1.28 4.08 4.36
CA TRP A 30 0.42 3.04 4.93
C TRP A 30 0.49 3.03 6.47
N LEU A 31 1.66 3.28 7.07
CA LEU A 31 1.80 3.41 8.53
C LEU A 31 1.14 4.67 9.08
N ASP A 32 1.20 5.78 8.34
CA ASP A 32 0.66 7.07 8.75
C ASP A 32 -0.87 7.04 8.89
N GLU A 33 -1.56 6.06 8.29
CA GLU A 33 -2.98 5.82 8.52
C GLU A 33 -3.31 5.45 9.98
N GLY A 34 -2.31 5.14 10.81
CA GLY A 34 -2.47 4.94 12.25
C GLY A 34 -3.11 6.11 12.99
N ILE A 35 -3.03 7.33 12.44
CA ILE A 35 -3.73 8.49 13.00
C ILE A 35 -5.25 8.44 12.78
N LEU A 36 -5.71 7.67 11.79
CA LEU A 36 -7.11 7.52 11.40
C LEU A 36 -7.73 6.23 11.96
N PHE A 37 -6.91 5.36 12.55
CA PHE A 37 -7.34 4.05 13.01
C PHE A 37 -8.05 4.12 14.37
N ASP A 38 -9.29 3.64 14.43
CA ASP A 38 -9.98 3.40 15.68
C ASP A 38 -9.61 2.02 16.24
N PHE A 39 -8.92 2.01 17.39
CA PHE A 39 -8.52 0.78 18.07
C PHE A 39 -9.71 -0.10 18.49
N SER A 40 -10.93 0.45 18.56
CA SER A 40 -12.14 -0.34 18.82
C SER A 40 -12.43 -1.36 17.71
N GLU A 41 -11.88 -1.16 16.50
CA GLU A 41 -12.06 -2.07 15.35
C GLU A 41 -11.17 -3.31 15.40
N ILE A 42 -10.21 -3.40 16.33
CA ILE A 42 -9.28 -4.55 16.41
C ILE A 42 -10.03 -5.86 16.65
N ASP A 43 -11.00 -5.86 17.56
CA ASP A 43 -11.74 -7.08 17.92
C ASP A 43 -12.76 -7.49 16.86
N LYS A 44 -13.24 -6.53 16.07
CA LYS A 44 -14.24 -6.73 15.02
C LYS A 44 -13.93 -5.85 13.81
N PHE A 45 -13.01 -6.34 12.99
CA PHE A 45 -12.64 -5.67 11.76
C PHE A 45 -13.85 -5.46 10.84
N ASN A 46 -14.10 -4.21 10.45
CA ASN A 46 -15.24 -3.79 9.63
C ASN A 46 -14.82 -3.37 8.21
N GLY A 47 -13.61 -3.73 7.79
CA GLY A 47 -13.03 -3.32 6.50
C GLY A 47 -11.93 -2.27 6.60
N GLY A 48 -11.67 -1.72 7.80
CA GLY A 48 -10.50 -0.89 8.10
C GLY A 48 -10.58 0.55 7.60
N GLY A 49 -11.68 0.95 6.96
CA GLY A 49 -11.95 2.33 6.56
C GLY A 49 -10.78 3.01 5.84
N GLU A 50 -10.38 4.18 6.34
CA GLU A 50 -9.22 4.93 5.84
C GLU A 50 -7.86 4.37 6.32
N ALA A 51 -7.88 3.37 7.20
CA ALA A 51 -6.71 2.67 7.72
C ALA A 51 -6.58 1.22 7.19
N GLY A 52 -7.15 0.95 6.02
CA GLY A 52 -7.11 -0.36 5.38
C GLY A 52 -5.69 -0.85 5.10
N HIS A 53 -4.76 0.04 4.73
CA HIS A 53 -3.39 -0.37 4.47
C HIS A 53 -2.64 -0.66 5.76
N LEU A 54 -2.82 0.17 6.79
CA LEU A 54 -2.24 -0.07 8.12
C LEU A 54 -2.71 -1.42 8.68
N THR A 55 -4.02 -1.65 8.71
CA THR A 55 -4.62 -2.85 9.31
C THR A 55 -4.11 -4.12 8.63
N GLN A 56 -3.92 -4.10 7.31
CA GLN A 56 -3.23 -5.18 6.61
C GLN A 56 -1.76 -5.33 7.01
N MET A 57 -1.02 -4.23 7.21
CA MET A 57 0.38 -4.29 7.65
C MET A 57 0.55 -4.93 9.03
N ILE A 58 -0.40 -4.70 9.94
CA ILE A 58 -0.38 -5.21 11.31
C ILE A 58 -1.23 -6.48 11.49
N TRP A 59 -1.71 -7.09 10.40
CA TRP A 59 -2.59 -8.25 10.46
C TRP A 59 -1.87 -9.46 11.06
N ALA A 60 -2.24 -9.86 12.28
CA ALA A 60 -1.52 -10.88 13.05
C ALA A 60 -1.43 -12.25 12.34
N ALA A 61 -2.44 -12.60 11.54
CA ALA A 61 -2.49 -13.85 10.80
C ALA A 61 -1.53 -13.87 9.60
N SER A 62 -1.22 -12.71 9.00
CA SER A 62 -0.33 -12.62 7.84
C SER A 62 1.11 -12.95 8.23
N LYS A 63 1.72 -13.90 7.51
CA LYS A 63 3.08 -14.42 7.79
C LYS A 63 4.06 -14.15 6.65
N TYR A 64 3.53 -13.89 5.45
CA TYR A 64 4.31 -13.71 4.24
C TYR A 64 3.89 -12.41 3.57
N VAL A 65 4.88 -11.70 3.04
CA VAL A 65 4.68 -10.53 2.20
C VAL A 65 5.53 -10.65 0.94
N GLY A 66 4.94 -10.35 -0.20
CA GLY A 66 5.62 -10.30 -1.48
C GLY A 66 5.25 -9.01 -2.20
N CYS A 67 6.27 -8.22 -2.58
CA CYS A 67 6.06 -6.91 -3.16
C CYS A 67 6.69 -6.77 -4.55
N GLY A 68 6.07 -5.94 -5.39
CA GLY A 68 6.55 -5.58 -6.71
C GLY A 68 6.27 -4.10 -7.01
N ARG A 69 6.95 -3.56 -8.01
CA ARG A 69 6.71 -2.20 -8.49
C ARG A 69 6.77 -2.12 -10.00
N ALA A 70 6.04 -1.18 -10.57
CA ALA A 70 6.10 -0.86 -11.99
C ALA A 70 6.16 0.65 -12.20
N LYS A 71 7.07 1.10 -13.08
CA LYS A 71 7.10 2.47 -13.59
C LYS A 71 6.45 2.48 -14.96
N PHE A 72 5.55 3.42 -15.20
CA PHE A 72 4.83 3.50 -16.46
C PHE A 72 4.42 4.95 -16.77
N LYS A 73 4.01 5.17 -18.01
CA LYS A 73 3.44 6.42 -18.50
C LYS A 73 2.14 6.08 -19.23
N ILE A 74 1.10 6.88 -18.99
CA ILE A 74 -0.16 6.74 -19.72
C ILE A 74 -0.07 7.57 -20.99
N ARG A 75 -0.52 7.01 -22.12
CA ARG A 75 -0.52 7.73 -23.41
C ARG A 75 -1.38 9.00 -23.28
N GLY A 76 -0.80 10.16 -23.61
CA GLY A 76 -1.45 11.46 -23.49
C GLY A 76 -1.37 12.12 -22.11
N ASP A 77 -0.85 11.43 -21.10
CA ASP A 77 -0.58 11.99 -19.77
C ASP A 77 0.85 12.53 -19.71
N PRO A 78 1.08 13.81 -19.32
CA PRO A 78 2.43 14.35 -19.18
C PRO A 78 3.20 13.76 -17.99
N THR A 79 2.54 13.07 -17.06
CA THR A 79 3.14 12.52 -15.85
C THR A 79 3.73 11.13 -16.04
N TYR A 80 4.79 10.86 -15.30
CA TYR A 80 5.34 9.53 -15.05
C TYR A 80 4.73 9.00 -13.76
N ARG A 81 4.43 7.70 -13.71
CA ARG A 81 3.82 7.04 -12.56
C ARG A 81 4.68 5.87 -12.08
N ILE A 82 4.68 5.65 -10.78
CA ILE A 82 5.21 4.43 -10.17
C ILE A 82 4.15 3.87 -9.22
N ILE A 83 3.81 2.59 -9.42
CA ILE A 83 2.94 1.83 -8.52
C ILE A 83 3.77 0.82 -7.75
N TYR A 84 3.49 0.72 -6.46
CA TYR A 84 4.00 -0.29 -5.56
C TYR A 84 2.83 -1.16 -5.13
N THR A 85 3.04 -2.47 -5.14
CA THR A 85 2.04 -3.46 -4.77
C THR A 85 2.69 -4.43 -3.80
N CYS A 86 2.05 -4.66 -2.66
CA CYS A 86 2.43 -5.70 -1.72
C CYS A 86 1.24 -6.63 -1.50
N ASN A 87 1.44 -7.93 -1.69
CA ASN A 87 0.48 -8.96 -1.35
C ASN A 87 0.88 -9.60 -0.03
N TYR A 88 -0.11 -9.83 0.84
CA TYR A 88 0.07 -10.37 2.19
C TYR A 88 -0.68 -11.70 2.30
N GLY A 89 -0.15 -12.65 3.06
CA GLY A 89 -0.90 -13.87 3.33
C GLY A 89 -0.37 -14.68 4.51
N PRO A 90 -1.21 -15.52 5.13
CA PRO A 90 -2.67 -15.60 4.92
C PRO A 90 -3.40 -14.36 5.44
N VAL A 91 -4.65 -14.15 4.99
CA VAL A 91 -5.56 -13.12 5.51
C VAL A 91 -6.88 -13.74 5.92
#